data_AF-A0A6N0JFA6-F1
#
_entry.id   AF-A0A6N0JFA6-F1
#
_cell.length_a   1.000
_cell.length_b   1.000
_cell.length_c   1.000
_cell.angle_alpha   90.00
_cell.angle_beta   90.00
_cell.angle_gamma   90.00
#
_symmetry.space_group_name_H-M   'P 1'
#
loop_
_entity.id
_entity.type
_entity.pdbx_description
1 polymer ?
#
loop_
_entity_poly.entity_id
_entity_poly.type
_entity_poly.pdbx_seq_one_letter_code
_entity_poly.pdbx_strand_id
1 'polypeptide(L)'
;MAGKSSIHRLPEEIKAYIEAQLATGCHTLDSLISDLREQFPVEANAGQLPSRSAIGRYGQKLERRLAAIRASTEAAKLIRAHAGDELDARSEALTALVQTELFEAIIELQEADDTEDPGARVEMLSKAAKNIATLARSSVNLKRFQSEAEEAGRRKLLAQQEANLQEVARARGMDAGQVDFWRREFLGINAS
;
A
#
# COMPACT_ATOMS: atom_id res chain seq x y z
N MET A 1 32.23 -9.87 -9.08
CA MET A 1 31.56 -10.40 -7.88
C MET A 1 31.29 -9.24 -6.94
N ALA A 2 30.14 -8.58 -7.10
CA ALA A 2 29.69 -7.61 -6.12
C ALA A 2 28.81 -8.37 -5.12
N GLY A 3 29.46 -9.10 -4.20
CA GLY A 3 28.76 -9.86 -3.17
C GLY A 3 27.88 -8.96 -2.29
N LYS A 4 26.95 -9.59 -1.56
CA LYS A 4 26.09 -8.96 -0.52
C LYS A 4 26.88 -7.88 0.24
N SER A 5 26.27 -6.70 0.43
CA SER A 5 26.88 -5.55 1.13
C SER A 5 27.69 -6.03 2.33
N SER A 6 28.91 -5.52 2.51
CA SER A 6 29.78 -5.88 3.64
C SER A 6 29.07 -5.68 4.99
N ILE A 7 28.07 -4.81 5.03
CA ILE A 7 27.21 -4.53 6.17
C ILE A 7 26.39 -5.75 6.61
N HIS A 8 25.94 -6.61 5.68
CA HIS A 8 25.20 -7.83 6.04
C HIS A 8 26.06 -8.89 6.75
N ARG A 9 27.38 -8.74 6.74
CA ARG A 9 28.33 -9.67 7.36
C ARG A 9 28.85 -9.15 8.70
N LEU A 10 28.44 -7.95 9.10
CA LEU A 10 28.83 -7.37 10.37
C LEU A 10 28.12 -8.09 11.53
N PRO A 11 28.70 -8.05 12.74
CA PRO A 11 27.97 -8.37 13.96
C PRO A 11 26.62 -7.65 14.02
N GLU A 12 25.58 -8.35 14.50
CA GLU A 12 24.20 -7.83 14.49
C GLU A 12 24.09 -6.50 15.26
N GLU A 13 24.86 -6.32 16.32
CA GLU A 13 24.93 -5.08 17.10
C GLU A 13 25.37 -3.87 16.24
N ILE A 14 26.44 -4.04 15.46
CA ILE A 14 26.97 -2.98 14.58
C ILE A 14 25.99 -2.70 13.45
N LYS A 15 25.44 -3.75 12.85
CA LYS A 15 24.45 -3.63 11.78
C LYS A 15 23.20 -2.88 12.27
N ALA A 16 22.66 -3.25 13.43
CA ALA A 16 21.50 -2.61 14.03
C ALA A 16 21.77 -1.14 14.36
N TYR A 17 22.98 -0.81 14.85
CA TYR A 17 23.38 0.57 15.07
C TYR A 17 23.37 1.38 13.78
N ILE A 18 23.99 0.86 12.70
CA ILE A 18 24.01 1.50 11.39
C ILE A 18 22.59 1.73 10.87
N GLU A 19 21.72 0.72 10.96
CA GLU A 19 20.31 0.82 10.54
C GLU A 19 19.54 1.88 11.31
N ALA A 20 19.71 1.94 12.63
CA ALA A 20 19.08 2.94 13.48
C ALA A 20 19.50 4.37 13.08
N GLN A 21 20.80 4.60 12.89
CA GLN A 21 21.32 5.92 12.51
C GLN A 21 20.94 6.34 11.09
N LEU A 22 20.85 5.39 10.16
CA LEU A 22 20.36 5.66 8.81
C LEU A 22 18.85 5.92 8.79
N ALA A 23 18.08 5.26 9.66
CA ALA A 23 16.63 5.45 9.75
C ALA A 23 16.24 6.82 10.35
N THR A 24 17.04 7.36 11.27
CA THR A 24 16.83 8.71 11.83
C THR A 24 17.18 9.81 10.83
N GLY A 25 18.12 9.57 9.91
CA GLY A 25 18.50 10.51 8.86
C GLY A 25 19.26 11.75 9.36
N CYS A 26 19.70 11.76 10.63
CA CYS A 26 20.34 12.90 11.27
C CYS A 26 21.85 13.02 10.97
N HIS A 27 22.44 12.02 10.30
CA HIS A 27 23.88 11.91 10.11
C HIS A 27 24.29 12.02 8.64
N THR A 28 25.34 12.78 8.38
CA THR A 28 26.10 12.62 7.12
C THR A 28 26.85 11.29 7.17
N LEU A 29 27.12 10.69 6.02
CA LEU A 29 27.91 9.44 5.94
C LEU A 29 29.25 9.56 6.67
N ASP A 30 29.89 10.72 6.59
CA ASP A 30 31.18 10.98 7.22
C ASP A 30 31.06 11.07 8.74
N SER A 31 29.99 11.70 9.26
CA SER A 31 29.71 11.72 10.70
C SER A 31 29.39 10.32 11.24
N LEU A 32 28.58 9.53 10.52
CA LEU A 32 28.25 8.16 10.92
C LEU A 32 29.48 7.26 10.97
N ILE A 33 30.43 7.41 10.04
CA ILE A 33 31.69 6.67 10.06
C ILE A 33 32.55 7.05 11.26
N SER A 34 32.63 8.33 11.60
CA SER A 34 33.36 8.80 12.77
C SER A 34 32.77 8.20 14.05
N ASP A 35 31.44 8.24 14.15
CA ASP A 35 30.68 7.75 15.29
C ASP A 35 30.80 6.22 15.45
N LEU A 36 30.77 5.47 14.34
CA LEU A 36 31.01 4.03 14.33
C LEU A 36 32.42 3.67 14.83
N ARG A 37 33.43 4.47 14.52
CA ARG A 37 34.81 4.24 15.00
C ARG A 37 34.94 4.48 16.50
N GLU A 38 34.17 5.42 17.04
CA GLU A 38 34.17 5.74 18.46
C GLU A 38 33.38 4.70 19.27
N GLN A 39 32.22 4.27 18.77
CA GLN A 39 31.38 3.25 19.41
C GLN A 39 31.96 1.83 19.33
N PHE A 40 32.61 1.49 18.21
CA PHE A 40 33.16 0.15 17.95
C PHE A 40 34.68 0.20 17.68
N PRO A 41 35.49 0.59 18.67
CA PRO A 41 36.92 0.81 18.48
C PRO A 41 37.68 -0.49 18.20
N VAL A 42 37.21 -1.64 18.71
CA VAL A 42 37.85 -2.95 18.47
C VAL A 42 37.75 -3.32 16.99
N GLU A 43 36.57 -3.19 16.41
CA GLU A 43 36.27 -3.49 15.02
C GLU A 43 36.85 -2.44 14.07
N ALA A 44 36.92 -1.17 14.51
CA ALA A 44 37.63 -0.12 13.82
C ALA A 44 39.13 -0.45 13.67
N ASN A 45 39.78 -0.83 14.78
CA ASN A 45 41.18 -1.21 14.79
C ASN A 45 41.45 -2.49 13.99
N ALA A 46 40.50 -3.43 13.97
CA ALA A 46 40.57 -4.64 13.17
C ALA A 46 40.27 -4.41 11.67
N GLY A 47 39.91 -3.18 11.26
CA GLY A 47 39.57 -2.86 9.87
C GLY A 47 38.27 -3.53 9.39
N GLN A 48 37.38 -3.90 10.32
CA GLN A 48 36.14 -4.62 10.04
C GLN A 48 34.95 -3.69 9.77
N LEU A 49 35.08 -2.40 10.08
CA LEU A 49 34.02 -1.42 9.82
C LEU A 49 33.82 -1.18 8.30
N PRO A 50 32.56 -0.96 7.86
CA PRO A 50 32.23 -0.77 6.45
C PRO A 50 32.76 0.57 5.91
N SER A 51 33.07 0.60 4.62
CA SER A 51 33.47 1.82 3.93
C SER A 51 32.31 2.78 3.72
N ARG A 52 32.64 4.06 3.48
CA ARG A 52 31.66 5.11 3.15
C ARG A 52 30.72 4.73 2.01
N SER A 53 31.26 4.14 0.94
CA SER A 53 30.47 3.71 -0.21
C SER A 53 29.56 2.52 0.13
N ALA A 54 29.98 1.61 1.01
CA ALA A 54 29.15 0.49 1.47
C ALA A 54 27.96 1.00 2.29
N ILE A 55 28.20 1.93 3.21
CA ILE A 55 27.13 2.59 4.00
C ILE A 55 26.19 3.37 3.08
N GLY A 56 26.70 4.15 2.14
CA GLY A 56 25.86 4.93 1.21
C GLY A 56 24.93 4.06 0.36
N ARG A 57 25.45 2.97 -0.22
CA ARG A 57 24.63 2.02 -1.00
C ARG A 57 23.58 1.33 -0.13
N TYR A 58 23.95 0.96 1.09
CA TYR A 58 23.05 0.32 2.03
C TYR A 58 21.94 1.26 2.50
N GLY A 59 22.30 2.48 2.88
CA GLY A 59 21.38 3.53 3.30
C GLY A 59 20.38 3.87 2.21
N GLN A 60 20.81 3.99 0.95
CA GLN A 60 19.88 4.24 -0.15
C GLN A 60 18.84 3.12 -0.33
N LYS A 61 19.21 1.86 -0.11
CA LYS A 61 18.26 0.73 -0.13
C LYS A 61 17.33 0.76 1.07
N LEU A 62 17.85 1.03 2.26
CA LEU A 62 17.08 1.13 3.49
C LEU A 62 16.06 2.28 3.44
N GLU A 63 16.48 3.45 2.95
CA GLU A 63 15.63 4.63 2.83
C GLU A 63 14.46 4.40 1.88
N ARG A 64 14.68 3.72 0.74
CA ARG A 64 13.59 3.30 -0.17
C ARG A 64 12.56 2.41 0.53
N ARG A 65 13.01 1.47 1.37
CA ARG A 65 12.11 0.58 2.14
C ARG A 65 11.33 1.37 3.19
N LEU A 66 12.01 2.21 3.96
CA LEU A 66 11.39 3.01 5.01
C LEU A 66 10.40 4.03 4.46
N ALA A 67 10.71 4.66 3.32
CA ALA A 67 9.81 5.62 2.66
C ALA A 67 8.46 4.98 2.32
N ALA A 68 8.47 3.75 1.83
CA ALA A 68 7.25 3.05 1.49
C ALA A 68 6.45 2.55 2.71
N ILE A 69 7.13 2.08 3.75
CA ILE A 69 6.46 1.74 5.02
C ILE A 69 5.77 2.98 5.60
N ARG A 70 6.44 4.14 5.58
CA ARG A 70 5.85 5.42 6.00
C ARG A 70 4.63 5.76 5.15
N ALA A 71 4.74 5.64 3.82
CA ALA A 71 3.62 5.91 2.91
C ALA A 71 2.40 5.00 3.19
N SER A 72 2.61 3.69 3.35
CA SER A 72 1.53 2.74 3.69
C SER A 72 0.92 3.02 5.07
N THR A 73 1.74 3.38 6.05
CA THR A 73 1.27 3.72 7.40
C THR A 73 0.43 5.00 7.42
N GLU A 74 0.84 6.03 6.67
CA GLU A 74 0.06 7.26 6.55
C GLU A 74 -1.25 7.01 5.80
N ALA A 75 -1.24 6.22 4.72
CA ALA A 75 -2.46 5.80 4.04
C ALA A 75 -3.43 5.11 5.03
N ALA A 76 -2.95 4.15 5.82
CA ALA A 76 -3.76 3.45 6.82
C ALA A 76 -4.35 4.38 7.89
N LYS A 77 -3.64 5.45 8.29
CA LYS A 77 -4.15 6.46 9.22
C LYS A 77 -5.26 7.30 8.59
N LEU A 78 -5.10 7.73 7.34
CA LEU A 78 -6.10 8.49 6.60
C LEU A 78 -7.39 7.68 6.45
N ILE A 79 -7.28 6.41 6.05
CA ILE A 79 -8.40 5.47 5.99
C ILE A 79 -9.17 5.41 7.30
N ARG A 80 -8.47 5.24 8.43
CA ARG A 80 -9.11 5.14 9.75
C ARG A 80 -9.78 6.45 10.17
N ALA A 81 -9.19 7.59 9.80
CA ALA A 81 -9.75 8.91 10.07
C ALA A 81 -11.02 9.17 9.25
N HIS A 82 -11.12 8.62 8.04
CA HIS A 82 -12.28 8.78 7.15
C HIS A 82 -13.33 7.66 7.29
N ALA A 83 -13.00 6.54 7.97
CA ALA A 83 -13.91 5.40 8.23
C ALA A 83 -15.13 5.68 9.13
N GLY A 84 -15.31 6.92 9.59
CA GLY A 84 -16.49 7.36 10.31
C GLY A 84 -17.74 7.52 9.44
N ASP A 85 -17.59 7.77 8.13
CA ASP A 85 -18.73 7.95 7.23
C ASP A 85 -18.50 7.30 5.86
N GLU A 86 -19.50 6.53 5.46
CA GLU A 86 -19.77 6.07 4.10
C GLU A 86 -18.78 5.11 3.41
N LEU A 87 -19.27 4.53 2.31
CA LEU A 87 -18.67 3.46 1.50
C LEU A 87 -17.23 3.75 1.01
N ASP A 88 -16.81 5.02 1.00
CA ASP A 88 -15.50 5.46 0.51
C ASP A 88 -14.32 4.99 1.38
N ALA A 89 -14.45 5.03 2.70
CA ALA A 89 -13.34 4.65 3.58
C ALA A 89 -12.99 3.16 3.50
N ARG A 90 -13.95 2.31 3.14
CA ARG A 90 -13.69 0.89 2.85
C ARG A 90 -12.96 0.70 1.52
N SER A 91 -13.27 1.53 0.52
CA SER A 91 -12.56 1.55 -0.76
C SER A 91 -11.11 2.05 -0.59
N GLU A 92 -10.88 3.04 0.25
CA GLU A 92 -9.52 3.48 0.59
C GLU A 92 -8.76 2.38 1.35
N ALA A 93 -9.36 1.76 2.38
CA ALA A 93 -8.74 0.67 3.15
C ALA A 93 -8.23 -0.45 2.25
N LEU A 94 -9.08 -0.85 1.32
CA LEU A 94 -8.78 -1.91 0.37
C LEU A 94 -7.72 -1.47 -0.65
N THR A 95 -7.71 -0.20 -1.05
CA THR A 95 -6.68 0.37 -1.92
C THR A 95 -5.30 0.38 -1.25
N ALA A 96 -5.21 0.71 0.04
CA ALA A 96 -3.93 0.67 0.77
C ALA A 96 -3.37 -0.74 0.95
N LEU A 97 -4.24 -1.75 1.14
CA LEU A 97 -3.82 -3.16 1.16
C LEU A 97 -3.23 -3.57 -0.19
N VAL A 98 -3.89 -3.22 -1.29
CA VAL A 98 -3.38 -3.47 -2.65
C VAL A 98 -2.05 -2.73 -2.89
N GLN A 99 -1.93 -1.48 -2.48
CA GLN A 99 -0.66 -0.73 -2.62
C GLN A 99 0.49 -1.37 -1.83
N THR A 100 0.21 -1.90 -0.64
CA THR A 100 1.22 -2.57 0.21
C THR A 100 1.73 -3.85 -0.46
N GLU A 101 0.83 -4.69 -0.96
CA GLU A 101 1.17 -5.92 -1.68
C GLU A 101 1.95 -5.64 -2.99
N LEU A 102 1.57 -4.58 -3.71
CA LEU A 102 2.29 -4.17 -4.92
C LEU A 102 3.72 -3.74 -4.60
N PHE A 103 3.89 -3.05 -3.48
CA PHE A 103 5.20 -2.59 -3.03
C PHE A 103 6.10 -3.74 -2.60
N GLU A 104 5.58 -4.72 -1.85
CA GLU A 104 6.33 -5.93 -1.50
C GLU A 104 6.80 -6.68 -2.75
N ALA A 105 5.93 -6.82 -3.76
CA ALA A 105 6.30 -7.44 -5.03
C ALA A 105 7.43 -6.68 -5.76
N ILE A 106 7.44 -5.34 -5.71
CA ILE A 106 8.51 -4.52 -6.30
C ILE A 106 9.84 -4.71 -5.55
N ILE A 107 9.81 -4.78 -4.21
CA ILE A 107 11.02 -5.08 -3.41
C ILE A 107 11.57 -6.45 -3.81
N GLU A 108 10.73 -7.48 -3.85
CA GLU A 108 11.15 -8.84 -4.16
C GLU A 108 11.79 -8.95 -5.55
N LEU A 109 11.25 -8.24 -6.54
CA LEU A 109 11.83 -8.15 -7.88
C LEU A 109 13.20 -7.45 -7.89
N GLN A 110 13.35 -6.35 -7.15
CA GLN A 110 14.63 -5.64 -7.05
C GLN A 110 15.69 -6.48 -6.33
N GLU A 111 15.31 -7.20 -5.29
CA GLU A 111 16.21 -8.13 -4.58
C GLU A 111 16.64 -9.31 -5.45
N ALA A 112 15.74 -9.82 -6.31
CA ALA A 112 16.05 -10.85 -7.28
C ALA A 112 17.07 -10.39 -8.34
N ASP A 113 17.01 -9.13 -8.78
CA ASP A 113 17.99 -8.58 -9.73
C ASP A 113 19.36 -8.33 -9.10
N ASP A 114 19.43 -8.09 -7.79
CA ASP A 114 20.67 -7.91 -7.05
C ASP A 114 21.35 -9.23 -6.63
N THR A 115 20.72 -10.39 -6.87
CA THR A 115 21.25 -11.70 -6.46
C THR A 115 22.02 -12.38 -7.60
N GLU A 116 23.29 -12.72 -7.35
CA GLU A 116 24.16 -13.43 -8.33
C GLU A 116 23.87 -14.95 -8.36
N ASP A 117 23.15 -15.51 -7.37
CA ASP A 117 22.77 -16.92 -7.32
C ASP A 117 21.50 -17.21 -8.15
N PRO A 118 21.57 -18.01 -9.22
CA PRO A 118 20.42 -18.34 -10.05
C PRO A 118 19.27 -19.02 -9.27
N GLY A 119 19.59 -19.86 -8.28
CA GLY A 119 18.59 -20.58 -7.50
C GLY A 119 17.75 -19.64 -6.62
N ALA A 120 18.42 -18.84 -5.79
CA ALA A 120 17.78 -17.80 -5.00
C ALA A 120 17.01 -16.79 -5.87
N ARG A 121 17.54 -16.45 -7.06
CA ARG A 121 16.85 -15.55 -8.00
C ARG A 121 15.51 -16.11 -8.45
N VAL A 122 15.47 -17.38 -8.84
CA VAL A 122 14.23 -18.05 -9.29
C VAL A 122 13.20 -18.13 -8.16
N GLU A 123 13.64 -18.40 -6.94
CA GLU A 123 12.76 -18.45 -5.76
C GLU A 123 12.13 -17.07 -5.47
N MET A 124 12.94 -16.01 -5.48
CA MET A 124 12.46 -14.63 -5.27
C MET A 124 11.50 -14.18 -6.36
N LEU A 125 11.79 -14.48 -7.64
CA LEU A 125 10.89 -14.20 -8.76
C LEU A 125 9.57 -14.98 -8.63
N SER A 126 9.61 -16.21 -8.17
CA SER A 126 8.40 -17.03 -7.94
C SER A 126 7.54 -16.46 -6.83
N LYS A 127 8.16 -15.95 -5.76
CA LYS A 127 7.47 -15.28 -4.66
C LYS A 127 6.82 -13.98 -5.13
N ALA A 128 7.55 -13.15 -5.87
CA ALA A 128 7.01 -11.92 -6.48
C ALA A 128 5.82 -12.22 -7.41
N ALA A 129 5.93 -13.23 -8.26
CA ALA A 129 4.84 -13.65 -9.15
C ALA A 129 3.59 -14.09 -8.38
N LYS A 130 3.75 -14.81 -7.26
CA LYS A 130 2.65 -15.22 -6.39
C LYS A 130 1.96 -14.02 -5.74
N ASN A 131 2.73 -13.05 -5.26
CA ASN A 131 2.22 -11.83 -4.65
C ASN A 131 1.47 -10.97 -5.68
N ILE A 132 2.01 -10.82 -6.89
CA ILE A 132 1.32 -10.16 -8.02
C ILE A 132 0.01 -10.88 -8.37
N ALA A 133 0.00 -12.21 -8.39
CA ALA A 133 -1.22 -12.97 -8.66
C ALA A 133 -2.28 -12.78 -7.56
N THR A 134 -1.87 -12.70 -6.29
CA THR A 134 -2.75 -12.37 -5.17
C THR A 134 -3.31 -10.96 -5.31
N LEU A 135 -2.46 -9.99 -5.61
CA LEU A 135 -2.86 -8.60 -5.88
C LEU A 135 -3.88 -8.51 -7.01
N ALA A 136 -3.66 -9.18 -8.14
CA ALA A 136 -4.59 -9.19 -9.26
C ALA A 136 -5.97 -9.73 -8.85
N ARG A 137 -6.01 -10.82 -8.08
CA ARG A 137 -7.27 -11.37 -7.53
C ARG A 137 -7.95 -10.40 -6.58
N SER A 138 -7.20 -9.78 -5.66
CA SER A 138 -7.73 -8.79 -4.74
C SER A 138 -8.28 -7.56 -5.47
N SER A 139 -7.63 -7.12 -6.54
CA SER A 139 -8.09 -6.01 -7.40
C SER A 139 -9.40 -6.32 -8.11
N VAL A 140 -9.56 -7.55 -8.63
CA VAL A 140 -10.82 -8.00 -9.23
C VAL A 140 -11.93 -8.04 -8.19
N ASN A 141 -11.66 -8.59 -7.00
CA ASN A 141 -12.63 -8.63 -5.91
C ASN A 141 -13.03 -7.22 -5.42
N LEU A 142 -12.08 -6.29 -5.37
CA LEU A 142 -12.35 -4.87 -5.07
C LEU A 142 -13.34 -4.28 -6.07
N LYS A 143 -13.07 -4.41 -7.38
CA LYS A 143 -13.96 -3.88 -8.42
C LYS A 143 -15.36 -4.48 -8.34
N ARG A 144 -15.46 -5.78 -8.03
CA ARG A 144 -16.74 -6.45 -7.81
C ARG A 144 -17.47 -5.87 -6.61
N PHE A 145 -16.79 -5.73 -5.47
CA PHE A 145 -17.39 -5.15 -4.27
C PHE A 145 -17.87 -3.71 -4.48
N GLN A 146 -17.07 -2.88 -5.18
CA GLN A 146 -17.45 -1.52 -5.56
C GLN A 146 -18.71 -1.52 -6.44
N SER A 147 -18.74 -2.35 -7.48
CA SER A 147 -19.93 -2.51 -8.34
C SER A 147 -21.16 -2.96 -7.55
N GLU A 148 -21.03 -3.95 -6.67
CA GLU A 148 -22.12 -4.45 -5.82
C GLU A 148 -22.64 -3.38 -4.86
N ALA A 149 -21.73 -2.58 -4.29
CA ALA A 149 -22.07 -1.48 -3.40
C ALA A 149 -22.76 -0.32 -4.14
N GLU A 150 -22.27 0.09 -5.30
CA GLU A 150 -22.89 1.11 -6.16
C GLU A 150 -24.31 0.68 -6.56
N GLU A 151 -24.48 -0.56 -6.99
CA GLU A 151 -25.80 -1.10 -7.29
C GLU A 151 -26.72 -1.10 -6.07
N ALA A 152 -26.22 -1.52 -4.90
CA ALA A 152 -27.01 -1.51 -3.67
C ALA A 152 -27.41 -0.09 -3.26
N GLY A 153 -26.51 0.88 -3.38
CA GLY A 153 -26.77 2.31 -3.15
C GLY A 153 -27.81 2.83 -4.12
N ARG A 154 -27.68 2.55 -5.42
CA ARG A 154 -28.65 2.92 -6.46
C ARG A 154 -30.02 2.30 -6.18
N ARG A 155 -30.09 1.02 -5.80
CA ARG A 155 -31.35 0.35 -5.43
C ARG A 155 -32.03 1.02 -4.24
N LYS A 156 -31.28 1.35 -3.18
CA LYS A 156 -31.82 2.05 -2.00
C LYS A 156 -32.33 3.45 -2.36
N LEU A 157 -31.56 4.21 -3.12
CA LEU A 157 -31.94 5.55 -3.56
C LEU A 157 -33.21 5.51 -4.42
N LEU A 158 -33.29 4.61 -5.39
CA LEU A 158 -34.49 4.44 -6.22
C LEU A 158 -35.71 4.03 -5.38
N ALA A 159 -35.56 3.11 -4.43
CA ALA A 159 -36.64 2.72 -3.54
C ALA A 159 -37.15 3.91 -2.68
N GLN A 160 -36.23 4.75 -2.20
CA GLN A 160 -36.57 5.95 -1.44
C GLN A 160 -37.24 7.01 -2.31
N GLN A 161 -36.75 7.23 -3.54
CA GLN A 161 -37.37 8.16 -4.48
C GLN A 161 -38.77 7.68 -4.93
N GLU A 162 -38.95 6.38 -5.12
CA GLU A 162 -40.26 5.79 -5.41
C GLU A 162 -41.23 6.01 -4.26
N ALA A 163 -40.80 5.75 -3.01
CA ALA A 163 -41.64 6.01 -1.83
C ALA A 163 -42.06 7.49 -1.74
N ASN A 164 -41.11 8.41 -1.94
CA ASN A 164 -41.39 9.85 -1.96
C ASN A 164 -42.36 10.22 -3.09
N LEU A 165 -42.19 9.65 -4.29
CA LEU A 165 -43.09 9.88 -5.42
C LEU A 165 -44.52 9.43 -5.10
N GLN A 166 -44.69 8.28 -4.43
CA GLN A 166 -46.01 7.80 -4.00
C GLN A 166 -46.67 8.75 -2.98
N GLU A 167 -45.90 9.30 -2.03
CA GLU A 167 -46.40 10.29 -1.08
C GLU A 167 -46.84 11.58 -1.78
N VAL A 168 -46.01 12.11 -2.69
CA VAL A 168 -46.33 13.30 -3.49
C VAL A 168 -47.56 13.06 -4.36
N ALA A 169 -47.65 11.89 -5.00
CA ALA A 169 -48.78 11.52 -5.84
C ALA A 169 -50.11 11.52 -5.05
N ARG A 170 -50.11 10.95 -3.85
CA ARG A 170 -51.27 10.96 -2.94
C ARG A 170 -51.63 12.39 -2.53
N ALA A 171 -50.64 13.21 -2.16
CA ALA A 171 -50.87 14.58 -1.72
C ALA A 171 -51.39 15.50 -2.84
N ARG A 172 -50.98 15.25 -4.09
CA ARG A 172 -51.32 16.06 -5.27
C ARG A 172 -52.52 15.51 -6.07
N GLY A 173 -53.06 14.35 -5.70
CA GLY A 173 -54.14 13.68 -6.43
C GLY A 173 -53.73 13.23 -7.84
N MET A 174 -52.47 12.81 -8.01
CA MET A 174 -51.96 12.37 -9.31
C MET A 174 -52.60 11.05 -9.72
N ASP A 175 -52.91 10.91 -11.02
CA ASP A 175 -53.40 9.66 -11.59
C ASP A 175 -52.25 8.68 -11.91
N ALA A 176 -52.61 7.43 -12.25
CA ALA A 176 -51.66 6.37 -12.52
C ALA A 176 -50.73 6.67 -13.72
N GLY A 177 -51.22 7.38 -14.73
CA GLY A 177 -50.42 7.76 -15.90
C GLY A 177 -49.39 8.83 -15.57
N GLN A 178 -49.75 9.79 -14.72
CA GLN A 178 -48.82 10.81 -14.22
C GLN A 178 -47.71 10.20 -13.37
N VAL A 179 -48.02 9.23 -12.49
CA VAL A 179 -47.00 8.53 -11.69
C VAL A 179 -46.08 7.69 -12.58
N ASP A 180 -46.62 6.96 -13.56
CA ASP A 180 -45.84 6.14 -14.49
C ASP A 180 -44.90 7.01 -15.35
N PHE A 181 -45.33 8.22 -15.76
CA PHE A 181 -44.47 9.20 -16.42
C PHE A 181 -43.23 9.53 -15.59
N TRP A 182 -43.39 9.89 -14.30
CA TRP A 182 -42.26 10.24 -13.44
C TRP A 182 -41.35 9.03 -13.15
N ARG A 183 -41.91 7.83 -13.01
CA ARG A 183 -41.11 6.60 -12.83
C ARG A 183 -40.19 6.33 -14.02
N ARG A 184 -40.70 6.49 -15.24
CA ARG A 184 -39.95 6.19 -16.47
C ARG A 184 -39.01 7.32 -16.87
N GLU A 185 -39.54 8.53 -16.98
CA GLU A 185 -38.81 9.66 -17.57
C GLU A 185 -37.83 10.32 -16.60
N PHE A 186 -38.09 10.25 -15.29
CA PHE A 186 -37.25 10.90 -14.29
C PHE A 186 -36.46 9.89 -13.44
N LEU A 187 -37.09 8.83 -12.96
CA LEU A 187 -36.42 7.80 -12.16
C LEU A 187 -35.73 6.72 -13.02
N GLY A 188 -36.02 6.65 -14.32
CA GLY A 188 -35.46 5.65 -15.23
C GLY A 188 -35.85 4.21 -14.88
N ILE A 189 -36.96 4.03 -14.15
CA ILE A 189 -37.49 2.72 -13.77
C ILE A 189 -38.44 2.27 -14.87
N ASN A 190 -37.94 1.44 -15.78
CA ASN A 190 -38.80 0.78 -16.76
C ASN A 190 -39.61 -0.32 -16.07
N ALA A 191 -40.91 -0.39 -16.34
CA ALA A 191 -41.73 -1.53 -15.93
C ALA A 191 -41.14 -2.80 -16.54
N SER A 192 -40.68 -3.71 -15.68
CA SER A 192 -40.25 -5.07 -16.05
C SER A 192 -41.42 -5.91 -16.54
#